data_AF-A0A377HYG3-F1
#
_entry.id   AF-A0A377HYG3-F1
#
_cell.length_a   1.000
_cell.length_b   1.000
_cell.length_c   1.000
_cell.angle_alpha   90.00
_cell.angle_beta   90.00
_cell.angle_gamma   90.00
#
_symmetry.space_group_name_H-M   'P 1'
#
loop_
_entity.id
_entity.type
_entity.pdbx_description
1 polymer ?
#
loop_
_entity_poly.entity_id
_entity_poly.type
_entity_poly.pdbx_seq_one_letter_code
_entity_poly.pdbx_strand_id
1 'polypeptide(L)'
;MKMRFSSLFSSLILSLSFAIFSPNSTASPYSYTPESLPLYADEALSKPIGELEAGVPVKLVQTTQNADQLELEMWRKTKGFGRIWYNQFAKHITDAVFDKTFTQNAANFEVLENKEDPLTGLVWQKVKTKVWAKKSKLSQNLTAFWANAESTFKTECSVCHKQRDPKMHDANEWVAVFNGMVGFTDMDKPQQKQVLRYLQLHAADASK
;
A
#
# COMPACT_ATOMS: atom_id res chain seq x y z
N MET A 1 -63.76 18.62 58.43
CA MET A 1 -62.93 17.47 58.02
C MET A 1 -63.44 16.92 56.69
N LYS A 2 -62.80 17.30 55.58
CA LYS A 2 -62.69 16.64 54.26
C LYS A 2 -62.23 17.69 53.25
N MET A 3 -60.92 17.72 53.01
CA MET A 3 -60.28 18.47 51.94
C MET A 3 -60.54 17.77 50.59
N ARG A 4 -60.85 18.53 49.55
CA ARG A 4 -60.81 18.10 48.15
C ARG A 4 -59.68 18.83 47.44
N PHE A 5 -58.66 18.09 47.03
CA PHE A 5 -57.59 18.53 46.12
C PHE A 5 -58.02 18.22 44.69
N SER A 6 -58.03 19.21 43.80
CA SER A 6 -58.12 19.01 42.35
C SER A 6 -56.73 19.11 41.74
N SER A 7 -56.27 18.04 41.09
CA SER A 7 -54.98 17.98 40.40
C SER A 7 -55.08 18.58 39.00
N LEU A 8 -54.16 19.46 38.64
CA LEU A 8 -53.85 19.82 37.25
C LEU A 8 -52.49 19.19 36.92
N PHE A 9 -52.50 18.14 36.10
CA PHE A 9 -51.30 17.53 35.53
C PHE A 9 -50.85 18.38 34.33
N SER A 10 -49.73 19.08 34.47
CA SER A 10 -49.03 19.72 33.36
C SER A 10 -47.91 18.79 32.89
N SER A 11 -48.11 18.12 31.76
CA SER A 11 -47.09 17.26 31.15
C SER A 11 -45.99 18.12 30.52
N LEU A 12 -44.80 18.08 31.10
CA LEU A 12 -43.59 18.70 30.55
C LEU A 12 -42.89 17.69 29.64
N ILE A 13 -42.96 17.89 28.33
CA ILE A 13 -42.24 17.06 27.34
C ILE A 13 -40.79 17.54 27.28
N LEU A 14 -39.87 16.75 27.82
CA LEU A 14 -38.44 16.99 27.75
C LEU A 14 -37.90 16.46 26.41
N SER A 15 -37.72 17.35 25.42
CA SER A 15 -37.12 17.01 24.13
C SER A 15 -35.60 16.81 24.31
N LEU A 16 -35.17 15.54 24.36
CA LEU A 16 -33.76 15.17 24.38
C LEU A 16 -33.20 15.27 22.94
N SER A 17 -32.55 16.38 22.62
CA SER A 17 -31.82 16.53 21.36
C SER A 17 -30.56 15.67 21.38
N PHE A 18 -30.61 14.49 20.74
CA PHE A 18 -29.41 13.73 20.43
C PHE A 18 -28.62 14.48 19.34
N ALA A 19 -27.50 15.10 19.71
CA ALA A 19 -26.52 15.56 18.74
C ALA A 19 -25.90 14.31 18.07
N ILE A 20 -26.22 14.11 16.79
CA ILE A 20 -25.61 13.07 15.98
C ILE A 20 -24.15 13.49 15.73
N PHE A 21 -23.23 12.93 16.52
CA PHE A 21 -21.80 13.08 16.27
C PHE A 21 -21.44 12.14 15.12
N SER A 22 -21.53 12.64 13.88
CA SER A 22 -21.00 11.92 12.72
C SER A 22 -19.48 11.84 12.89
N PRO A 23 -18.87 10.63 12.97
CA PRO A 23 -17.43 10.53 12.91
C PRO A 23 -17.00 11.04 11.53
N ASN A 24 -16.23 12.13 11.50
CA ASN A 24 -15.49 12.52 10.31
C ASN A 24 -14.50 11.40 10.01
N SER A 25 -14.87 10.49 9.10
CA SER A 25 -13.91 9.58 8.47
C SER A 25 -12.92 10.46 7.71
N THR A 26 -11.78 10.75 8.33
CA THR A 26 -10.66 11.37 7.62
C THR A 26 -10.26 10.41 6.50
N ALA A 27 -10.57 10.76 5.26
CA ALA A 27 -10.12 10.00 4.11
C ALA A 27 -8.60 9.80 4.20
N SER A 28 -8.14 8.59 3.90
CA SER A 28 -6.70 8.30 3.88
C SER A 28 -6.00 9.34 2.99
N PRO A 29 -4.88 9.94 3.42
CA PRO A 29 -4.12 10.86 2.58
C PRO A 29 -3.42 10.14 1.41
N TYR A 30 -3.48 8.80 1.38
CA TYR A 30 -2.85 7.98 0.36
C TYR A 30 -3.80 7.64 -0.78
N SER A 31 -3.26 7.74 -1.99
CA SER A 31 -3.82 7.14 -3.19
C SER A 31 -2.93 5.97 -3.61
N TYR A 32 -3.37 5.17 -4.57
CA TYR A 32 -2.66 3.97 -5.01
C TYR A 32 -2.38 3.98 -6.50
N THR A 33 -1.22 3.47 -6.89
CA THR A 33 -0.88 3.28 -8.30
C THR A 33 -1.82 2.23 -8.93
N PRO A 34 -2.48 2.53 -10.06
CA PRO A 34 -3.35 1.56 -10.72
C PRO A 34 -2.55 0.51 -11.51
N GLU A 35 -1.35 0.87 -11.94
CA GLU A 35 -0.42 0.08 -12.75
C GLU A 35 1.01 0.49 -12.41
N SER A 36 1.99 -0.11 -13.09
CA SER A 36 3.39 0.26 -12.94
C SER A 36 3.66 1.66 -13.49
N LEU A 37 4.36 2.52 -12.75
CA LEU A 37 4.63 3.91 -13.13
C LEU A 37 6.14 4.18 -13.24
N PRO A 38 6.65 4.60 -14.41
CA PRO A 38 7.98 5.16 -14.52
C PRO A 38 8.14 6.42 -13.66
N LEU A 39 9.27 6.52 -12.96
CA LEU A 39 9.61 7.62 -12.07
C LEU A 39 10.71 8.49 -12.68
N TYR A 40 10.61 9.80 -12.45
CA TYR A 40 11.49 10.83 -12.99
C TYR A 40 11.98 11.78 -11.89
N ALA A 41 13.19 12.31 -12.06
CA ALA A 41 13.75 13.31 -11.15
C ALA A 41 13.16 14.73 -11.37
N ASP A 42 12.56 14.98 -12.53
CA ASP A 42 12.14 16.31 -12.98
C ASP A 42 10.70 16.30 -13.54
N GLU A 43 10.03 17.44 -13.42
CA GLU A 43 8.66 17.65 -13.91
C GLU A 43 8.53 17.44 -15.43
N ALA A 44 9.59 17.74 -16.19
CA ALA A 44 9.59 17.57 -17.65
C ALA A 44 9.69 16.09 -18.08
N LEU A 45 9.74 15.16 -17.12
CA LEU A 45 9.79 13.71 -17.35
C LEU A 45 10.98 13.30 -18.24
N SER A 46 12.11 14.00 -18.10
CA SER A 46 13.28 13.82 -18.98
C SER A 46 14.39 12.98 -18.36
N LYS A 47 14.41 12.84 -17.03
CA LYS A 47 15.43 12.11 -16.27
C LYS A 47 14.80 10.92 -15.55
N PRO A 48 14.69 9.74 -16.22
CA PRO A 48 14.18 8.54 -15.57
C PRO A 48 15.11 8.16 -14.40
N ILE A 49 14.50 7.71 -13.30
CA ILE A 49 15.21 7.31 -12.07
C ILE A 49 14.76 5.96 -11.53
N GLY A 50 13.74 5.35 -12.13
CA GLY A 50 13.23 4.07 -11.67
C GLY A 50 11.78 3.84 -12.06
N GLU A 51 11.15 2.93 -11.33
CA GLU A 51 9.78 2.49 -11.54
C GLU A 51 9.12 2.18 -10.19
N LEU A 52 7.82 2.47 -10.12
CA LEU A 52 6.93 2.19 -9.00
C LEU A 52 5.99 1.06 -9.42
N GLU A 53 5.84 0.03 -8.59
CA GLU A 53 4.94 -1.09 -8.87
C GLU A 53 3.46 -0.66 -8.80
N ALA A 54 2.55 -1.53 -9.27
CA ALA A 54 1.11 -1.33 -9.12
C ALA A 54 0.66 -1.59 -7.66
N GLY A 55 -0.43 -0.95 -7.24
CA GLY A 55 -0.99 -1.09 -5.90
C GLY A 55 -0.10 -0.52 -4.79
N VAL A 56 0.76 0.44 -5.11
CA VAL A 56 1.67 1.09 -4.17
C VAL A 56 1.00 2.33 -3.56
N PRO A 57 0.98 2.49 -2.23
CA PRO A 57 0.49 3.69 -1.60
C PRO A 57 1.42 4.87 -1.86
N VAL A 58 0.86 5.98 -2.32
CA VAL A 58 1.57 7.23 -2.60
C VAL A 58 0.76 8.41 -2.09
N LYS A 59 1.45 9.51 -1.77
CA LYS A 59 0.79 10.78 -1.46
C LYS A 59 0.98 11.74 -2.63
N LEU A 60 -0.13 12.18 -3.23
CA LEU A 60 -0.10 13.18 -4.29
C LEU A 60 0.26 14.55 -3.67
N VAL A 61 1.39 15.12 -4.08
CA VAL A 61 1.85 16.44 -3.59
C VAL A 61 1.26 17.55 -4.45
N GLN A 62 1.34 17.41 -5.76
CA GLN A 62 0.77 18.35 -6.73
C GLN A 62 0.58 17.67 -8.08
N THR A 63 -0.35 18.21 -8.86
CA THR A 63 -0.61 17.81 -10.26
C THR A 63 -0.36 19.01 -11.15
N THR A 64 0.41 18.82 -12.21
CA THR A 64 0.63 19.82 -13.25
C THR A 64 -0.12 19.41 -14.52
N GLN A 65 0.19 20.04 -15.65
CA GLN A 65 -0.49 19.73 -16.91
C GLN A 65 -0.23 18.27 -17.33
N ASN A 66 1.02 17.82 -17.22
CA ASN A 66 1.49 16.54 -17.78
C ASN A 66 1.99 15.54 -16.73
N ALA A 67 2.28 15.99 -15.51
CA ALA A 67 2.95 15.20 -14.49
C ALA A 67 2.28 15.33 -13.13
N ASP A 68 2.43 14.29 -12.31
CA ASP A 68 2.10 14.29 -10.89
C ASP A 68 3.41 14.22 -10.09
N GLN A 69 3.51 15.05 -9.05
CA GLN A 69 4.56 14.90 -8.05
C GLN A 69 4.04 14.04 -6.91
N LEU A 70 4.75 12.95 -6.62
CA LEU A 70 4.39 11.96 -5.62
C LEU A 70 5.40 11.98 -4.48
N GLU A 71 4.91 11.94 -3.24
CA GLU A 71 5.70 11.68 -2.05
C GLU A 71 5.62 10.18 -1.72
N LEU A 72 6.79 9.56 -1.61
CA LEU A 72 6.97 8.15 -1.32
C LEU A 72 7.60 8.00 0.06
N GLU A 73 7.08 7.06 0.86
CA GLU A 73 7.66 6.67 2.15
C GLU A 73 7.75 5.15 2.22
N MET A 74 8.98 4.62 2.26
CA MET A 74 9.25 3.19 2.06
C MET A 74 10.46 2.73 2.85
N TRP A 75 10.66 1.42 2.92
CA TRP A 75 11.82 0.80 3.55
C TRP A 75 12.89 0.44 2.53
N ARG A 76 14.17 0.58 2.86
CA ARG A 76 15.27 0.08 2.02
C ARG A 76 16.34 -0.57 2.87
N LYS A 77 17.04 -1.56 2.30
CA LYS A 77 18.24 -2.14 2.91
C LYS A 77 19.41 -1.15 2.73
N THR A 78 20.22 -0.97 3.77
CA THR A 78 21.45 -0.16 3.67
C THR A 78 22.57 -0.91 2.95
N LYS A 79 22.59 -2.24 3.07
CA LYS A 79 23.54 -3.11 2.38
C LYS A 79 23.29 -3.16 0.87
N GLY A 80 24.36 -3.10 0.09
CA GLY A 80 24.31 -3.08 -1.38
C GLY A 80 24.03 -1.69 -1.93
N PHE A 81 23.42 -1.60 -3.13
CA PHE A 81 23.14 -0.31 -3.76
C PHE A 81 21.85 0.36 -3.29
N GLY A 82 21.02 -0.32 -2.50
CA GLY A 82 19.75 0.22 -1.99
C GLY A 82 18.71 0.57 -3.05
N ARG A 83 18.78 -0.08 -4.22
CA ARG A 83 17.90 0.15 -5.38
C ARG A 83 16.46 -0.29 -5.17
N ILE A 84 16.24 -1.31 -4.36
CA ILE A 84 14.91 -1.88 -4.12
C ILE A 84 14.36 -1.26 -2.85
N TRP A 85 13.21 -0.63 -2.96
CA TRP A 85 12.46 -0.05 -1.86
C TRP A 85 11.20 -0.87 -1.64
N TYR A 86 10.89 -1.10 -0.38
CA TYR A 86 9.98 -2.12 0.11
C TYR A 86 8.83 -1.47 0.88
N ASN A 87 7.67 -2.12 0.79
CA ASN A 87 6.44 -1.67 1.44
C ASN A 87 6.55 -1.63 2.97
N GLN A 88 7.19 -2.65 3.56
CA GLN A 88 7.23 -2.86 5.01
C GLN A 88 8.64 -3.25 5.47
N PHE A 89 8.92 -2.94 6.73
CA PHE A 89 10.16 -3.34 7.38
C PHE A 89 10.32 -4.87 7.37
N ALA A 90 11.51 -5.34 6.97
CA ALA A 90 11.86 -6.76 6.92
C ALA A 90 10.95 -7.64 6.04
N LYS A 91 10.16 -7.04 5.13
CA LYS A 91 9.34 -7.78 4.15
C LYS A 91 9.86 -7.55 2.73
N HIS A 92 9.98 -8.63 1.96
CA HIS A 92 10.41 -8.61 0.56
C HIS A 92 9.24 -8.26 -0.39
N ILE A 93 8.47 -7.24 -0.03
CA ILE A 93 7.35 -6.71 -0.82
C ILE A 93 7.85 -5.45 -1.52
N THR A 94 8.24 -5.57 -2.78
CA THR A 94 8.79 -4.45 -3.56
C THR A 94 7.70 -3.44 -3.88
N ASP A 95 7.97 -2.17 -3.59
CA ASP A 95 7.14 -1.04 -4.03
C ASP A 95 7.81 -0.26 -5.15
N ALA A 96 9.13 -0.07 -5.09
CA ALA A 96 9.86 0.67 -6.11
C ALA A 96 11.24 0.06 -6.40
N VAL A 97 11.68 0.23 -7.64
CA VAL A 97 13.05 -0.08 -8.07
C VAL A 97 13.65 1.17 -8.69
N PHE A 98 14.67 1.72 -8.04
CA PHE A 98 15.39 2.89 -8.48
C PHE A 98 16.71 2.54 -9.16
N ASP A 99 17.21 3.48 -9.94
CA ASP A 99 18.53 3.43 -10.52
C ASP A 99 19.62 3.61 -9.47
N LYS A 100 20.79 3.05 -9.77
CA LYS A 100 21.96 3.14 -8.89
C LYS A 100 22.34 4.60 -8.64
N THR A 101 22.34 5.44 -9.67
CA THR A 101 22.72 6.86 -9.55
C THR A 101 21.80 7.61 -8.59
N PHE A 102 20.48 7.34 -8.64
CA PHE A 102 19.52 7.96 -7.72
C PHE A 102 19.78 7.53 -6.27
N THR A 103 19.95 6.23 -6.03
CA THR A 103 20.06 5.67 -4.67
C THR A 103 21.41 5.87 -3.99
N GLN A 104 22.47 6.15 -4.76
CA GLN A 104 23.80 6.44 -4.23
C GLN A 104 23.99 7.91 -3.83
N ASN A 105 23.10 8.82 -4.23
CA ASN A 105 23.11 10.19 -3.76
C ASN A 105 22.15 10.36 -2.57
N ALA A 106 22.71 10.48 -1.37
CA ALA A 106 21.95 10.65 -0.13
C ALA A 106 21.10 11.93 -0.09
N ALA A 107 21.38 12.93 -0.94
CA ALA A 107 20.54 14.13 -1.02
C ALA A 107 19.18 13.87 -1.71
N ASN A 108 19.00 12.73 -2.37
CA ASN A 108 17.77 12.40 -3.10
C ASN A 108 16.64 11.89 -2.19
N PHE A 109 16.92 11.58 -0.93
CA PHE A 109 15.92 11.09 0.02
C PHE A 109 16.27 11.47 1.45
N GLU A 110 15.25 11.63 2.28
CA GLU A 110 15.36 11.82 3.72
C GLU A 110 15.34 10.45 4.40
N VAL A 111 16.23 10.21 5.37
CA VAL A 111 16.16 9.03 6.24
C VAL A 111 15.34 9.38 7.48
N LEU A 112 14.23 8.68 7.69
CA LEU A 112 13.31 8.89 8.81
C LEU A 112 13.64 8.01 10.01
N GLU A 113 14.04 6.76 9.75
CA GLU A 113 14.27 5.75 10.78
C GLU A 113 15.37 4.79 10.31
N ASN A 114 16.21 4.33 11.24
CA ASN A 114 17.10 3.18 11.03
C ASN A 114 16.65 2.05 11.96
N LYS A 115 16.53 0.83 11.43
CA LYS A 115 16.09 -0.33 12.20
C LYS A 115 16.82 -1.58 11.75
N GLU A 116 17.35 -2.35 12.69
CA GLU A 116 17.98 -3.64 12.41
C GLU A 116 16.94 -4.75 12.43
N ASP A 117 16.98 -5.61 11.41
CA ASP A 117 16.17 -6.83 11.34
C ASP A 117 16.79 -7.91 12.24
N PRO A 118 16.12 -8.32 13.34
CA PRO A 118 16.68 -9.27 14.28
C PRO A 118 16.88 -10.67 13.69
N LEU A 119 16.20 -11.02 12.60
CA LEU A 119 16.35 -12.33 11.94
C LEU A 119 17.58 -12.38 11.05
N THR A 120 17.99 -11.25 10.45
CA THR A 120 19.05 -11.22 9.43
C THR A 120 20.26 -10.39 9.83
N GLY A 121 20.17 -9.57 10.88
CA GLY A 121 21.18 -8.58 11.27
C GLY A 121 21.36 -7.45 10.24
N LEU A 122 20.48 -7.35 9.24
CA LEU A 122 20.55 -6.31 8.22
C LEU A 122 19.93 -5.02 8.75
N VAL A 123 20.63 -3.91 8.57
CA VAL A 123 20.08 -2.58 8.83
C VAL A 123 19.19 -2.14 7.66
N TRP A 124 18.00 -1.69 8.00
CA TRP A 124 17.04 -1.08 7.10
C TRP A 124 16.84 0.39 7.46
N GLN A 125 16.49 1.17 6.45
CA GLN A 125 16.13 2.57 6.57
C GLN A 125 14.72 2.80 6.09
N LYS A 126 13.91 3.49 6.90
CA LYS A 126 12.68 4.11 6.41
C LYS A 126 13.08 5.43 5.76
N VAL A 127 12.73 5.61 4.50
CA VAL A 127 13.13 6.77 3.70
C VAL A 127 11.93 7.45 3.08
N LYS A 128 12.07 8.75 2.84
CA LYS A 128 11.08 9.60 2.19
C LYS A 128 11.69 10.32 1.01
N THR A 129 10.97 10.41 -0.10
CA THR A 129 11.41 11.20 -1.26
C THR A 129 10.22 11.75 -2.03
N LYS A 130 10.47 12.76 -2.86
CA LYS A 130 9.52 13.28 -3.84
C LYS A 130 10.02 12.97 -5.24
N VAL A 131 9.16 12.39 -6.05
CA VAL A 131 9.46 11.99 -7.43
C VAL A 131 8.37 12.47 -8.36
N TRP A 132 8.68 12.54 -9.65
CA TRP A 132 7.73 12.87 -10.69
C TRP A 132 7.32 11.62 -11.44
N ALA A 133 6.05 11.54 -11.81
CA ALA A 133 5.52 10.52 -12.70
C ALA A 133 4.64 11.18 -13.76
N LYS A 134 4.46 10.51 -14.90
CA LYS A 134 3.41 10.93 -15.84
C LYS A 134 2.07 10.94 -15.11
N LYS A 135 1.25 11.94 -15.41
CA LYS A 135 -0.08 12.07 -14.81
C LYS A 135 -0.85 10.75 -14.88
N SER A 136 -1.26 10.23 -13.73
CA SER A 136 -1.85 8.89 -13.60
C SER A 136 -3.19 8.95 -12.88
N LYS A 137 -4.09 8.02 -13.20
CA LYS A 137 -5.38 7.91 -12.52
C LYS A 137 -5.20 7.15 -11.21
N LEU A 138 -4.55 7.79 -10.24
CA LEU A 138 -4.36 7.21 -8.91
C LEU A 138 -5.71 6.81 -8.30
N SER A 139 -5.76 5.60 -7.75
CA SER A 139 -6.98 5.06 -7.15
C SER A 139 -7.09 5.46 -5.68
N GLN A 140 -8.31 5.70 -5.21
CA GLN A 140 -8.58 5.97 -3.79
C GLN A 140 -8.77 4.69 -2.96
N ASN A 141 -8.88 3.53 -3.60
CA ASN A 141 -8.96 2.23 -2.94
C ASN A 141 -8.41 1.12 -3.82
N LEU A 142 -8.16 -0.05 -3.23
CA LEU A 142 -7.63 -1.21 -3.93
C LEU A 142 -8.64 -2.34 -4.10
N THR A 143 -9.94 -2.10 -3.89
CA THR A 143 -10.95 -3.17 -3.89
C THR A 143 -10.97 -3.93 -5.21
N ALA A 144 -11.06 -3.23 -6.34
CA ALA A 144 -11.04 -3.86 -7.66
C ALA A 144 -9.68 -4.46 -8.00
N PHE A 145 -8.59 -3.80 -7.57
CA PHE A 145 -7.22 -4.28 -7.77
C PHE A 145 -6.97 -5.63 -7.08
N TRP A 146 -7.42 -5.77 -5.82
CA TRP A 146 -7.31 -7.01 -5.06
C TRP A 146 -8.28 -8.08 -5.53
N ALA A 147 -9.52 -7.72 -5.90
CA ALA A 147 -10.45 -8.69 -6.47
C ALA A 147 -9.92 -9.31 -7.77
N ASN A 148 -9.27 -8.50 -8.62
CA ASN A 148 -8.63 -9.00 -9.83
C ASN A 148 -7.44 -9.93 -9.51
N ALA A 149 -6.54 -9.51 -8.62
CA ALA A 149 -5.39 -10.32 -8.21
C ALA A 149 -5.80 -11.65 -7.58
N GLU A 150 -6.83 -11.62 -6.71
CA GLU A 150 -7.40 -12.81 -6.09
C GLU A 150 -8.02 -13.75 -7.13
N SER A 151 -8.77 -13.21 -8.10
CA SER A 151 -9.38 -13.99 -9.18
C SER A 151 -8.32 -14.66 -10.04
N THR A 152 -7.28 -13.93 -10.45
CA THR A 152 -6.14 -14.48 -11.19
C THR A 152 -5.43 -15.56 -10.37
N PHE A 153 -5.15 -15.31 -9.09
CA PHE A 153 -4.57 -16.33 -8.21
C PHE A 153 -5.40 -17.60 -8.15
N LYS A 154 -6.73 -17.48 -7.97
CA LYS A 154 -7.66 -18.61 -7.90
C LYS A 154 -7.76 -19.38 -9.21
N THR A 155 -7.63 -18.71 -10.34
CA THR A 155 -7.76 -19.32 -11.66
C THR A 155 -6.47 -20.04 -12.06
N GLU A 156 -5.34 -19.36 -11.87
CA GLU A 156 -4.04 -19.81 -12.38
C GLU A 156 -3.34 -20.80 -11.44
N CYS A 157 -3.52 -20.65 -10.12
CA CYS A 157 -2.82 -21.50 -9.13
C CYS A 157 -3.65 -22.69 -8.63
N SER A 158 -4.84 -22.93 -9.18
CA SER A 158 -5.67 -24.11 -8.87
C SER A 158 -5.69 -25.16 -9.99
N VAL A 159 -4.91 -24.98 -11.05
CA VAL A 159 -4.90 -25.88 -12.22
C VAL A 159 -4.31 -27.26 -11.89
N CYS A 160 -3.28 -27.31 -11.03
CA CYS A 160 -2.55 -28.55 -10.74
C CYS A 160 -2.97 -29.23 -9.43
N HIS A 161 -3.43 -28.45 -8.44
CA HIS A 161 -3.80 -28.94 -7.12
C HIS A 161 -4.81 -27.99 -6.46
N LYS A 162 -5.29 -28.35 -5.26
CA LYS A 162 -6.19 -27.49 -4.48
C LYS A 162 -5.60 -26.10 -4.27
N GLN A 163 -6.45 -25.08 -4.38
CA GLN A 163 -6.11 -23.69 -4.12
C GLN A 163 -5.50 -23.51 -2.72
N ARG A 164 -4.34 -22.83 -2.66
CA ARG A 164 -3.71 -22.45 -1.40
C ARG A 164 -4.41 -21.24 -0.77
N ASP A 165 -4.60 -21.28 0.55
CA ASP A 165 -5.00 -20.12 1.35
C ASP A 165 -3.79 -19.18 1.55
N PRO A 166 -3.91 -17.87 1.24
CA PRO A 166 -2.87 -16.86 1.51
C PRO A 166 -2.32 -16.90 2.94
N LYS A 167 -3.11 -17.33 3.93
CA LYS A 167 -2.71 -17.41 5.34
C LYS A 167 -1.83 -18.61 5.70
N MET A 168 -1.50 -19.49 4.76
CA MET A 168 -0.60 -20.63 5.03
C MET A 168 0.88 -20.28 5.10
N HIS A 169 1.27 -19.12 4.56
CA HIS A 169 2.66 -18.68 4.51
C HIS A 169 2.77 -17.22 4.94
N ASP A 170 3.94 -16.87 5.48
CA ASP A 170 4.30 -15.46 5.70
C ASP A 170 4.66 -14.75 4.39
N ALA A 171 4.71 -13.42 4.41
CA ALA A 171 4.94 -12.61 3.21
C ALA A 171 6.30 -12.87 2.54
N ASN A 172 7.32 -13.31 3.28
CA ASN A 172 8.63 -13.62 2.70
C ASN A 172 8.67 -15.05 2.14
N GLU A 173 8.00 -15.99 2.80
CA GLU A 173 7.83 -17.38 2.33
C GLU A 173 7.08 -17.44 0.99
N TRP A 174 6.06 -16.59 0.82
CA TRP A 174 5.29 -16.52 -0.44
C TRP A 174 6.16 -16.28 -1.67
N VAL A 175 7.32 -15.62 -1.55
CA VAL A 175 8.24 -15.43 -2.69
C VAL A 175 8.72 -16.78 -3.24
N ALA A 176 9.20 -17.67 -2.38
CA ALA A 176 9.69 -18.98 -2.79
C ALA A 176 8.53 -19.88 -3.26
N VAL A 177 7.42 -19.87 -2.50
CA VAL A 177 6.22 -20.67 -2.79
C VAL A 177 5.61 -20.30 -4.14
N PHE A 178 5.53 -19.00 -4.46
CA PHE A 178 5.02 -18.50 -5.73
C PHE A 178 5.96 -18.85 -6.89
N ASN A 179 7.27 -18.64 -6.73
CA ASN A 179 8.26 -18.98 -7.76
C ASN A 179 8.25 -20.47 -8.15
N GLY A 180 7.90 -21.36 -7.21
CA GLY A 180 7.75 -22.79 -7.49
C GLY A 180 6.50 -23.15 -8.30
N MET A 181 5.50 -22.26 -8.41
CA MET A 181 4.27 -22.48 -9.17
C MET A 181 4.22 -21.69 -10.47
N VAL A 182 4.70 -20.45 -10.46
CA VAL A 182 4.38 -19.44 -11.48
C VAL A 182 4.77 -19.85 -12.90
N GLY A 183 5.85 -20.62 -13.06
CA GLY A 183 6.29 -21.14 -14.36
C GLY A 183 5.34 -22.16 -15.00
N PHE A 184 4.34 -22.65 -14.27
CA PHE A 184 3.31 -23.59 -14.72
C PHE A 184 1.94 -22.93 -14.92
N THR A 185 1.89 -21.60 -14.90
CA THR A 185 0.67 -20.79 -15.07
C THR A 185 0.72 -19.97 -16.35
N ASP A 186 -0.42 -19.45 -16.81
CA ASP A 186 -0.50 -18.59 -18.00
C ASP A 186 -0.55 -17.10 -17.62
N MET A 187 0.28 -16.69 -16.65
CA MET A 187 0.39 -15.29 -16.22
C MET A 187 1.52 -14.57 -16.93
N ASP A 188 1.25 -13.36 -17.43
CA ASP A 188 2.28 -12.42 -17.86
C ASP A 188 3.02 -11.80 -16.67
N LYS A 189 4.16 -11.12 -16.91
CA LYS A 189 4.98 -10.57 -15.82
C LYS A 189 4.22 -9.57 -14.92
N PRO A 190 3.43 -8.62 -15.45
CA PRO A 190 2.58 -7.77 -14.62
C PRO A 190 1.61 -8.55 -13.71
N GLN A 191 0.89 -9.54 -14.26
CA GLN A 191 -0.01 -10.39 -13.49
C GLN A 191 0.74 -11.15 -12.39
N GLN A 192 1.91 -11.72 -12.71
CA GLN A 192 2.73 -12.43 -11.72
C GLN A 192 3.12 -11.53 -10.54
N LYS A 193 3.57 -10.29 -10.82
CA LYS A 193 3.91 -9.32 -9.77
C LYS A 193 2.69 -8.95 -8.93
N GLN A 194 1.54 -8.71 -9.56
CA GLN A 194 0.31 -8.35 -8.86
C GLN A 194 -0.21 -9.49 -7.98
N VAL A 195 -0.17 -10.73 -8.46
CA VAL A 195 -0.56 -11.92 -7.68
C VAL A 195 0.41 -12.15 -6.53
N LEU A 196 1.72 -12.07 -6.76
CA LEU A 196 2.70 -12.19 -5.68
C LEU A 196 2.46 -11.11 -4.61
N ARG A 197 2.28 -9.85 -5.02
CA ARG A 197 1.98 -8.75 -4.11
C ARG A 197 0.69 -9.01 -3.32
N TYR A 198 -0.36 -9.52 -3.97
CA TYR A 198 -1.60 -9.92 -3.29
C TYR A 198 -1.33 -10.97 -2.22
N LEU A 199 -0.60 -12.04 -2.55
CA LEU A 199 -0.26 -13.10 -1.60
C LEU A 199 0.52 -12.57 -0.40
N GLN A 200 1.51 -11.71 -0.64
CA GLN A 200 2.32 -11.13 0.42
C GLN A 200 1.54 -10.17 1.32
N LEU A 201 0.67 -9.34 0.76
CA LEU A 201 -0.15 -8.38 1.53
C LEU A 201 -1.39 -9.01 2.17
N HIS A 202 -1.70 -10.27 1.85
CA HIS A 202 -2.76 -11.06 2.48
C HIS A 202 -2.20 -12.27 3.27
N ALA A 203 -0.88 -12.34 3.43
CA ALA A 203 -0.15 -13.41 4.11
C ALA A 203 -0.54 -13.57 5.60
N ALA A 204 -0.05 -14.63 6.23
CA ALA A 204 -0.30 -14.93 7.66
C ALA A 204 0.08 -13.76 8.59
N ASP A 205 1.17 -13.08 8.27
CA ASP A 205 1.78 -11.98 8.99
C ASP A 205 1.46 -10.60 8.40
N ALA A 206 0.51 -10.54 7.45
CA ALA A 206 0.03 -9.26 6.94
C ALA A 206 -0.60 -8.44 8.08
N SER A 207 -0.18 -7.19 8.19
CA SER A 207 -0.77 -6.21 9.12
C SER A 207 -2.28 -6.13 8.86
N LYS A 208 -3.07 -6.16 9.95
CA LYS A 208 -4.52 -5.92 9.88
C LYS A 208 -4.83 -4.45 9.58
#